data_AF-A0A1F9STC7-F1
#
_entry.id   AF-A0A1F9STC7-F1
#
_cell.length_a   1.000
_cell.length_b   1.000
_cell.length_c   1.000
_cell.angle_alpha   90.00
_cell.angle_beta   90.00
_cell.angle_gamma   90.00
#
_symmetry.space_group_name_H-M   'P 1'
#
loop_
_entity.id
_entity.type
_entity.pdbx_description
1 polymer ?
#
loop_
_entity_poly.entity_id
_entity_poly.type
_entity_poly.pdbx_seq_one_letter_code
_entity_poly.pdbx_strand_id
1 'polypeptide(L)'
;MPYNKYMTASRKTALLALLLLTAPSLKAEADVKFGLPYPLEMSVAFGQKDGAVIYETPFSKKPAEDYDTVLVQGDMPDPAMQVNLTIKARNFFSAGADFKQTAFRRFPNGRFWAKYTVPLTRQPLKLRVLNTGARTGSRLAIYEAEIFVARAIKEAPAPQGPLPLVTEPAISVPETAPFKLVRRSGWQAQPPTQLYTWHEPYFFTLHHTQGNYPRTYEAAVSEVQFVQDYHQHAKGWIDIGYHFLVDPAGNIFEGRPILAEGAHVVKHNPGNIGISILGNYHPPVSNQFTPAAEASFVAVGRYLKDTYAVNVSSFYAHRDIGNTDCPGDDLYAKKTGLSALIFTPQDLPVPVNPTDAPPMTPAQQKSLDQLEKYLTQK
;
A
#
# COMPACT_ATOMS: atom_id res chain seq x y z
N MET A 1 -11.99 33.74 -7.79
CA MET A 1 -11.44 34.38 -6.57
C MET A 1 -12.22 33.82 -5.39
N PRO A 2 -11.61 33.14 -4.37
CA PRO A 2 -10.26 33.30 -3.84
C PRO A 2 -9.48 31.95 -3.69
N TYR A 3 -8.48 31.70 -4.53
CA TYR A 3 -7.50 30.60 -4.34
C TYR A 3 -6.08 31.11 -4.03
N ASN A 4 -5.90 32.44 -3.98
CA ASN A 4 -4.59 33.10 -3.92
C ASN A 4 -4.15 33.54 -2.52
N LYS A 5 -4.88 33.19 -1.44
CA LYS A 5 -4.51 33.61 -0.08
C LYS A 5 -3.59 32.65 0.68
N TYR A 6 -3.31 31.46 0.14
CA TYR A 6 -2.46 30.47 0.81
C TYR A 6 -1.02 30.39 0.25
N MET A 7 -0.69 31.11 -0.83
CA MET A 7 0.62 31.00 -1.50
C MET A 7 1.71 31.97 -1.01
N THR A 8 1.43 32.91 -0.10
CA THR A 8 2.40 33.97 0.25
C THR A 8 3.17 33.77 1.56
N ALA A 9 3.03 32.63 2.26
CA ALA A 9 3.75 32.38 3.52
C ALA A 9 4.83 31.28 3.48
N SER A 10 5.01 30.52 2.39
CA SER A 10 5.91 29.35 2.38
C SER A 10 7.26 29.53 1.65
N ARG A 11 7.56 30.71 1.10
CA ARG A 11 8.78 30.91 0.29
C ARG A 11 10.11 31.08 1.07
N LYS A 12 10.17 30.75 2.37
CA LYS A 12 11.39 30.95 3.18
C LYS A 12 11.87 29.79 4.07
N THR A 13 11.36 28.57 3.93
CA THR A 13 11.81 27.42 4.77
C THR A 13 12.31 26.19 3.99
N ALA A 14 12.40 26.23 2.67
CA ALA A 14 12.82 25.07 1.87
C ALA A 14 14.34 24.82 1.77
N LEU A 15 15.20 25.58 2.49
CA LEU A 15 16.66 25.46 2.35
C LEU A 15 17.41 25.13 3.66
N LEU A 16 16.74 24.56 4.66
CA LEU A 16 17.37 24.20 5.94
C LEU A 16 16.98 22.81 6.46
N ALA A 17 16.73 21.85 5.57
CA ALA A 17 16.47 20.45 5.93
C ALA A 17 17.52 19.46 5.38
N LEU A 18 18.67 19.95 4.88
CA LEU A 18 19.71 19.11 4.29
C LEU A 18 20.92 18.83 5.21
N LEU A 19 20.85 19.14 6.51
CA LEU A 19 21.97 18.92 7.43
C LEU A 19 21.47 18.59 8.83
N LEU A 20 20.94 17.39 9.04
CA LEU A 20 20.87 16.81 10.39
C LEU A 20 21.05 15.27 10.33
N LEU A 21 22.29 14.89 10.65
CA LEU A 21 22.69 13.71 11.42
C LEU A 21 22.49 12.32 10.82
N THR A 22 23.63 11.76 10.39
CA THR A 22 23.93 10.33 10.37
C THR A 22 23.83 9.72 11.79
N ALA A 23 22.60 9.46 12.25
CA ALA A 23 22.38 8.49 13.31
C ALA A 23 22.37 7.09 12.68
N PRO A 24 23.00 6.06 13.27
CA PRO A 24 22.88 4.69 12.79
C PRO A 24 21.40 4.33 12.67
N SER A 25 21.01 3.88 11.49
CA SER A 25 19.63 3.62 11.11
C SER A 25 19.06 2.47 11.94
N LEU A 26 18.43 2.77 13.08
CA LEU A 26 17.49 1.84 13.70
C LEU A 26 16.43 1.51 12.64
N LYS A 27 16.37 0.23 12.24
CA LYS A 27 15.32 -0.29 11.36
C LYS A 27 14.02 -0.28 12.16
N ALA A 28 13.03 0.48 11.71
CA ALA A 28 11.77 0.61 12.45
C ALA A 28 10.91 -0.65 12.34
N GLU A 29 10.98 -1.34 11.19
CA GLU A 29 10.29 -2.58 10.91
C GLU A 29 11.14 -3.48 10.00
N ALA A 30 10.92 -4.80 10.07
CA ALA A 30 11.64 -5.77 9.25
C ALA A 30 10.84 -7.07 9.04
N ASP A 31 10.89 -7.59 7.81
CA ASP A 31 10.37 -8.92 7.49
C ASP A 31 11.10 -10.02 8.26
N VAL A 32 10.33 -10.98 8.76
CA VAL A 32 10.87 -12.21 9.34
C VAL A 32 11.16 -13.20 8.22
N LYS A 33 12.43 -13.62 8.10
CA LYS A 33 12.82 -14.67 7.14
C LYS A 33 13.00 -16.02 7.86
N PHE A 34 12.13 -16.98 7.57
CA PHE A 34 12.16 -18.34 8.12
C PHE A 34 13.05 -19.33 7.35
N GLY A 35 13.79 -18.85 6.35
CA GLY A 35 14.52 -19.73 5.42
C GLY A 35 13.61 -20.46 4.42
N LEU A 36 12.33 -20.07 4.38
CA LEU A 36 11.31 -20.51 3.43
C LEU A 36 10.85 -19.29 2.62
N PRO A 37 10.50 -19.46 1.34
CA PRO A 37 9.90 -18.40 0.56
C PRO A 37 8.48 -18.08 1.07
N TYR A 38 8.08 -16.82 0.98
CA TYR A 38 6.67 -16.45 1.14
C TYR A 38 5.92 -16.64 -0.20
N PRO A 39 4.63 -16.98 -0.16
CA PRO A 39 3.84 -17.24 1.02
C PRO A 39 4.18 -18.58 1.67
N LEU A 40 4.05 -18.67 2.99
CA LEU A 40 4.14 -19.95 3.70
C LEU A 40 2.79 -20.65 3.58
N GLU A 41 2.74 -21.71 2.79
CA GLU A 41 1.50 -22.43 2.50
C GLU A 41 1.44 -23.78 3.22
N MET A 42 0.24 -24.14 3.66
CA MET A 42 -0.05 -25.47 4.19
C MET A 42 -1.49 -25.89 3.90
N SER A 43 -1.76 -27.20 3.96
CA SER A 43 -3.11 -27.77 3.91
C SER A 43 -3.31 -28.80 5.02
N VAL A 44 -4.48 -28.79 5.67
CA VAL A 44 -4.78 -29.71 6.77
C VAL A 44 -4.82 -31.14 6.22
N ALA A 45 -3.90 -31.98 6.67
CA ALA A 45 -3.84 -33.37 6.26
C ALA A 45 -5.02 -34.19 6.82
N PHE A 46 -5.32 -35.32 6.18
CA PHE A 46 -6.34 -36.25 6.68
C PHE A 46 -5.98 -36.78 8.08
N GLY A 47 -6.98 -36.91 8.95
CA GLY A 47 -6.83 -37.52 10.27
C GLY A 47 -6.17 -36.63 11.34
N GLN A 48 -5.96 -35.35 11.07
CA GLN A 48 -5.44 -34.40 12.06
C GLN A 48 -6.45 -34.18 13.18
N LYS A 49 -6.00 -34.40 14.42
CA LYS A 49 -6.84 -34.24 15.62
C LYS A 49 -6.98 -32.77 16.01
N ASP A 50 -8.04 -32.47 16.75
CA ASP A 50 -8.18 -31.19 17.43
C ASP A 50 -7.04 -30.98 18.44
N GLY A 51 -6.52 -29.76 18.52
CA GLY A 51 -5.35 -29.38 19.32
C GLY A 51 -3.97 -29.80 18.75
N ALA A 52 -3.92 -30.52 17.62
CA ALA A 52 -2.66 -30.92 17.01
C ALA A 52 -1.92 -29.73 16.37
N VAL A 53 -0.59 -29.70 16.48
CA VAL A 53 0.25 -28.80 15.68
C VAL A 53 0.36 -29.39 14.28
N ILE A 54 -0.27 -28.74 13.31
CA ILE A 54 -0.41 -29.22 11.93
C ILE A 54 0.60 -28.60 10.97
N TYR A 55 1.26 -27.51 11.37
CA TYR A 55 2.36 -26.90 10.65
C TYR A 55 3.27 -26.13 11.61
N GLU A 56 4.57 -26.13 11.35
CA GLU A 56 5.54 -25.34 12.10
C GLU A 56 6.66 -24.88 11.16
N THR A 57 7.03 -23.60 11.24
CA THR A 57 8.20 -23.08 10.51
C THR A 57 9.50 -23.47 11.23
N PRO A 58 10.64 -23.51 10.52
CA PRO A 58 11.93 -23.37 11.17
C PRO A 58 11.97 -22.10 12.02
N PHE A 59 12.90 -22.03 12.98
CA PHE A 59 13.22 -20.74 13.60
C PHE A 59 13.74 -19.77 12.56
N SER A 60 13.32 -18.51 12.66
CA SER A 60 13.75 -17.43 11.80
C SER A 60 15.26 -17.24 11.82
N LYS A 61 15.79 -16.55 10.81
CA LYS A 61 17.09 -15.89 10.95
C LYS A 61 17.03 -14.96 12.17
N LYS A 62 18.17 -14.82 12.86
CA LYS A 62 18.26 -13.95 14.04
C LYS A 62 17.94 -12.50 13.63
N PRO A 63 16.95 -11.85 14.27
CA PRO A 63 16.66 -10.46 14.01
C PRO A 63 17.87 -9.54 14.21
N ALA A 64 18.02 -8.60 13.28
CA ALA A 64 19.09 -7.60 13.33
C ALA A 64 18.85 -6.57 14.45
N GLU A 65 17.59 -6.25 14.78
CA GLU A 65 17.20 -5.27 15.80
C GLU A 65 16.29 -5.92 16.85
N ASP A 66 16.14 -5.25 18.00
CA ASP A 66 15.15 -5.61 19.01
C ASP A 66 13.73 -5.41 18.49
N TYR A 67 12.83 -6.30 18.92
CA TYR A 67 11.39 -6.22 18.65
C TYR A 67 10.60 -6.59 19.90
N ASP A 68 9.40 -6.02 20.01
CA ASP A 68 8.40 -6.35 21.04
C ASP A 68 7.07 -6.77 20.41
N THR A 69 6.96 -6.66 19.08
CA THR A 69 5.75 -6.93 18.33
C THR A 69 6.06 -7.79 17.13
N VAL A 70 5.20 -8.78 16.89
CA VAL A 70 5.16 -9.57 15.66
C VAL A 70 3.80 -9.39 15.01
N LEU A 71 3.76 -9.05 13.72
CA LEU A 71 2.56 -9.10 12.90
C LEU A 71 2.66 -10.24 11.91
N VAL A 72 1.53 -10.90 11.67
CA VAL A 72 1.40 -11.95 10.66
C VAL A 72 0.13 -11.66 9.88
N GLN A 73 0.21 -11.72 8.55
CA GLN A 73 -0.95 -11.54 7.69
C GLN A 73 -0.98 -12.58 6.57
N GLY A 74 -2.18 -12.95 6.13
CA GLY A 74 -2.36 -14.04 5.17
C GLY A 74 -3.81 -14.36 4.87
N ASP A 75 -4.05 -15.58 4.36
CA ASP A 75 -5.36 -16.14 4.11
C ASP A 75 -5.59 -17.40 4.96
N MET A 76 -6.70 -17.41 5.68
CA MET A 76 -7.19 -18.49 6.53
C MET A 76 -8.69 -18.70 6.26
N PRO A 77 -9.08 -19.36 5.15
CA PRO A 77 -10.49 -19.57 4.82
C PRO A 77 -11.25 -20.38 5.86
N ASP A 78 -10.64 -21.39 6.49
CA ASP A 78 -11.26 -22.14 7.59
C ASP A 78 -10.88 -21.50 8.94
N PRO A 79 -11.85 -20.99 9.74
CA PRO A 79 -11.56 -20.31 10.99
C PRO A 79 -11.08 -21.25 12.10
N ALA A 80 -11.16 -22.58 11.91
CA ALA A 80 -10.78 -23.56 12.91
C ALA A 80 -9.27 -23.90 12.86
N MET A 81 -8.44 -22.88 12.65
CA MET A 81 -6.99 -22.92 12.76
C MET A 81 -6.50 -21.76 13.61
N GLN A 82 -5.45 -21.96 14.40
CA GLN A 82 -4.83 -20.91 15.20
C GLN A 82 -3.34 -20.81 14.89
N VAL A 83 -2.85 -19.61 14.56
CA VAL A 83 -1.42 -19.34 14.43
C VAL A 83 -0.89 -18.87 15.78
N ASN A 84 0.04 -19.61 16.35
CA ASN A 84 0.78 -19.25 17.57
C ASN A 84 2.24 -18.96 17.25
N LEU A 85 2.88 -18.25 18.17
CA LEU A 85 4.26 -17.78 18.07
C LEU A 85 5.10 -18.48 19.14
N THR A 86 6.28 -18.97 18.78
CA THR A 86 7.29 -19.40 19.76
C THR A 86 8.55 -18.57 19.61
N ILE A 87 9.04 -18.00 20.71
CA ILE A 87 10.31 -17.27 20.77
C ILE A 87 11.39 -18.20 21.31
N LYS A 88 12.51 -18.32 20.59
CA LYS A 88 13.65 -19.15 21.01
C LYS A 88 14.21 -18.65 22.34
N ALA A 89 14.55 -19.56 23.24
CA ALA A 89 15.20 -19.20 24.49
C ALA A 89 16.62 -18.66 24.24
N ARG A 90 17.10 -17.80 25.16
CA ARG A 90 18.46 -17.22 25.09
C ARG A 90 19.55 -18.28 25.30
N ASN A 91 19.25 -19.31 26.08
CA ASN A 91 20.20 -20.33 26.51
C ASN A 91 19.73 -21.70 26.03
N PHE A 92 20.67 -22.59 25.68
CA PHE A 92 20.39 -23.89 25.07
C PHE A 92 19.56 -24.84 25.96
N PHE A 93 19.61 -24.64 27.28
CA PHE A 93 18.94 -25.50 28.26
C PHE A 93 17.48 -25.12 28.56
N SER A 94 17.00 -24.00 28.00
CA SER A 94 15.64 -23.51 28.26
C SER A 94 14.74 -23.74 27.04
N ALA A 95 13.51 -24.19 27.29
CA ALA A 95 12.48 -24.24 26.26
C ALA A 95 12.14 -22.81 25.79
N GLY A 96 11.78 -22.68 24.50
CA GLY A 96 11.24 -21.43 23.98
C GLY A 96 9.93 -21.05 24.67
N ALA A 97 9.59 -19.77 24.64
CA ALA A 97 8.34 -19.27 25.19
C ALA A 97 7.27 -19.18 24.11
N ASP A 98 6.10 -19.75 24.38
CA ASP A 98 4.93 -19.71 23.49
C ASP A 98 4.07 -18.48 23.79
N PHE A 99 3.64 -17.79 22.74
CA PHE A 99 2.80 -16.60 22.78
C PHE A 99 1.57 -16.81 21.90
N LYS A 100 0.42 -16.44 22.47
CA LYS A 100 -0.85 -16.36 21.73
C LYS A 100 -1.01 -14.96 21.13
N GLN A 101 -1.93 -14.86 20.19
CA GLN A 101 -2.32 -13.61 19.56
C GLN A 101 -2.88 -12.66 20.63
N THR A 102 -2.34 -11.45 20.69
CA THR A 102 -2.86 -10.34 21.51
C THR A 102 -3.98 -9.55 20.82
N ALA A 103 -4.00 -9.56 19.49
CA ALA A 103 -5.12 -9.10 18.68
C ALA A 103 -5.17 -9.92 17.39
N PHE A 104 -6.36 -10.09 16.83
CA PHE A 104 -6.61 -10.90 15.66
C PHE A 104 -7.87 -10.42 14.95
N ARG A 105 -7.85 -10.40 13.62
CA ARG A 105 -9.04 -10.20 12.81
C ARG A 105 -8.97 -11.06 11.56
N ARG A 106 -10.09 -11.72 11.25
CA ARG A 106 -10.30 -12.50 10.03
C ARG A 106 -11.56 -11.98 9.32
N PHE A 107 -11.39 -11.61 8.06
CA PHE A 107 -12.46 -11.13 7.19
C PHE A 107 -13.29 -12.32 6.68
N PRO A 108 -14.55 -12.09 6.23
CA PRO A 108 -15.41 -13.16 5.73
C PRO A 108 -14.80 -13.97 4.58
N ASN A 109 -13.98 -13.35 3.74
CA ASN A 109 -13.26 -14.00 2.64
C ASN A 109 -12.05 -14.85 3.08
N GLY A 110 -11.75 -14.90 4.38
CA GLY A 110 -10.62 -15.65 4.93
C GLY A 110 -9.35 -14.83 5.13
N ARG A 111 -9.25 -13.61 4.57
CA ARG A 111 -8.11 -12.73 4.77
C ARG A 111 -7.94 -12.38 6.24
N PHE A 112 -6.74 -12.45 6.79
CA PHE A 112 -6.53 -12.22 8.22
C PHE A 112 -5.24 -11.50 8.54
N TRP A 113 -5.20 -10.90 9.72
CA TRP A 113 -3.98 -10.53 10.41
C TRP A 113 -4.02 -10.94 11.88
N ALA A 114 -2.83 -11.16 12.46
CA ALA A 114 -2.61 -11.54 13.83
C ALA A 114 -1.46 -10.73 14.42
N LYS A 115 -1.63 -10.23 15.64
CA LYS A 115 -0.64 -9.45 16.37
C LYS A 115 -0.22 -10.15 17.65
N TYR A 116 1.07 -10.21 17.91
CA TYR A 116 1.66 -10.78 19.11
C TYR A 116 2.50 -9.72 19.81
N THR A 117 2.29 -9.56 21.11
CA THR A 117 3.15 -8.72 21.97
C THR A 117 4.05 -9.63 22.79
N VAL A 118 5.35 -9.39 22.73
CA VAL A 118 6.37 -10.19 23.43
C VAL A 118 7.29 -9.26 24.25
N PRO A 119 7.96 -9.76 25.29
CA PRO A 119 9.03 -9.00 25.94
C PRO A 119 10.11 -8.63 24.91
N LEU A 120 10.66 -7.41 25.04
CA LEU A 120 11.68 -6.90 24.12
C LEU A 120 12.83 -7.91 23.94
N THR A 121 13.09 -8.30 22.70
CA THR A 121 14.00 -9.40 22.39
C THR A 121 14.61 -9.30 20.99
N ARG A 122 15.71 -10.04 20.79
CA ARG A 122 16.39 -10.30 19.51
C ARG A 122 16.47 -11.78 19.18
N GLN A 123 15.70 -12.60 19.88
CA GLN A 123 15.74 -14.04 19.67
C GLN A 123 14.99 -14.41 18.38
N PRO A 124 15.43 -15.45 17.67
CA PRO A 124 14.66 -16.06 16.59
C PRO A 124 13.26 -16.46 17.04
N LEU A 125 12.32 -16.43 16.11
CA LEU A 125 10.93 -16.83 16.33
C LEU A 125 10.50 -17.90 15.34
N LYS A 126 9.44 -18.65 15.64
CA LYS A 126 8.78 -19.57 14.69
C LYS A 126 7.27 -19.48 14.83
N LEU A 127 6.57 -19.81 13.76
CA LEU A 127 5.11 -19.88 13.73
C LEU A 127 4.66 -21.34 13.84
N ARG A 128 3.61 -21.57 14.62
CA ARG A 128 2.98 -22.89 14.84
C ARG A 128 1.50 -22.78 14.54
N VAL A 129 1.01 -23.63 13.65
CA VAL A 129 -0.42 -23.68 13.32
C VAL A 129 -1.02 -24.84 14.09
N LEU A 130 -2.00 -24.54 14.94
CA LEU A 130 -2.81 -25.54 15.61
C LEU A 130 -4.10 -25.76 14.86
N ASN A 131 -4.48 -27.02 14.74
CA ASN A 131 -5.81 -27.40 14.33
C ASN A 131 -6.76 -27.19 15.52
N THR A 132 -7.82 -26.40 15.33
CA THR A 132 -8.88 -26.23 16.32
C THR A 132 -10.22 -26.77 15.81
N GLY A 133 -10.17 -27.76 14.90
CA GLY A 133 -11.34 -28.37 14.26
C GLY A 133 -11.47 -28.09 12.75
N ALA A 134 -10.41 -27.66 12.08
CA ALA A 134 -10.42 -27.41 10.64
C ALA A 134 -10.65 -28.68 9.82
N ARG A 135 -11.36 -28.50 8.69
CA ARG A 135 -11.66 -29.62 7.79
C ARG A 135 -10.40 -30.07 7.07
N THR A 136 -10.29 -31.37 6.77
CA THR A 136 -9.27 -31.91 5.87
C THR A 136 -9.25 -31.12 4.55
N GLY A 137 -8.05 -30.74 4.10
CA GLY A 137 -7.84 -29.95 2.89
C GLY A 137 -7.98 -28.44 3.07
N SER A 138 -8.37 -27.96 4.27
CA SER A 138 -8.39 -26.52 4.57
C SER A 138 -7.00 -25.93 4.40
N ARG A 139 -6.92 -24.77 3.75
CA ARG A 139 -5.65 -24.11 3.44
C ARG A 139 -5.37 -22.97 4.41
N LEU A 140 -4.10 -22.73 4.67
CA LEU A 140 -3.58 -21.51 5.27
C LEU A 140 -2.42 -21.03 4.40
N ALA A 141 -2.41 -19.74 4.08
CA ALA A 141 -1.27 -19.07 3.47
C ALA A 141 -0.88 -17.89 4.35
N ILE A 142 0.40 -17.76 4.68
CA ILE A 142 0.94 -16.58 5.36
C ILE A 142 1.73 -15.80 4.33
N TYR A 143 1.33 -14.56 4.05
CA TYR A 143 1.95 -13.71 3.03
C TYR A 143 3.16 -12.95 3.56
N GLU A 144 3.13 -12.66 4.85
CA GLU A 144 4.18 -11.90 5.52
C GLU A 144 4.12 -12.16 7.02
N ALA A 145 5.31 -12.15 7.64
CA ALA A 145 5.45 -11.90 9.06
C ALA A 145 6.48 -10.79 9.25
N GLU A 146 6.17 -9.84 10.11
CA GLU A 146 6.94 -8.62 10.33
C GLU A 146 7.23 -8.44 11.82
N ILE A 147 8.41 -7.90 12.14
CA ILE A 147 8.81 -7.56 13.50
C ILE A 147 9.18 -6.09 13.61
N PHE A 148 8.80 -5.49 14.73
CA PHE A 148 9.14 -4.10 15.05
C PHE A 148 9.02 -3.83 16.54
N VAL A 149 9.46 -2.63 16.94
CA VAL A 149 9.17 -2.06 18.25
C VAL A 149 7.93 -1.17 18.11
N ALA A 150 6.82 -1.50 18.77
CA ALA A 150 5.52 -0.84 18.54
C ALA A 150 5.56 0.68 18.65
N ARG A 151 6.31 1.21 19.62
CA ARG A 151 6.46 2.66 19.82
C ARG A 151 7.21 3.37 18.69
N ALA A 152 8.03 2.64 17.93
CA ALA A 152 8.88 3.21 16.88
C ALA A 152 8.15 3.39 15.54
N ILE A 153 7.07 2.63 15.31
CA ILE A 153 6.28 2.69 14.08
C ILE A 153 4.98 3.49 14.22
N LYS A 154 4.65 3.91 15.44
CA LYS A 154 3.43 4.69 15.70
C LYS A 154 3.60 6.08 15.07
N GLU A 155 2.62 6.48 14.26
CA GLU A 155 2.58 7.82 13.69
C GLU A 155 2.48 8.87 14.81
N ALA A 156 3.24 9.96 14.68
CA ALA A 156 3.08 11.12 15.54
C ALA A 156 1.83 11.88 15.08
N PRO A 157 0.86 12.18 15.96
CA PRO A 157 -0.28 13.02 15.60
C PRO A 157 0.22 14.39 15.14
N ALA A 158 -0.49 15.00 14.19
CA ALA A 158 -0.29 16.40 13.86
C ALA A 158 -0.42 17.26 15.14
N PRO A 159 0.42 18.30 15.32
CA PRO A 159 0.23 19.25 16.41
C PRO A 159 -1.18 19.82 16.34
N GLN A 160 -1.88 19.86 17.48
CA GLN A 160 -3.23 20.45 17.56
C GLN A 160 -3.13 21.97 17.36
N GLY A 161 -3.08 22.40 16.11
CA GLY A 161 -3.34 23.78 15.71
C GLY A 161 -4.84 24.01 15.52
N PRO A 162 -5.31 25.26 15.54
CA PRO A 162 -6.73 25.60 15.37
C PRO A 162 -7.24 25.38 13.93
N LEU A 163 -6.53 24.63 13.10
CA LEU A 163 -6.91 24.43 11.70
C LEU A 163 -8.19 23.58 11.66
N PRO A 164 -9.27 24.10 11.04
CA PRO A 164 -10.52 23.38 10.95
C PRO A 164 -10.32 22.08 10.17
N LEU A 165 -11.15 21.08 10.50
CA LEU A 165 -11.36 19.88 9.73
C LEU A 165 -11.70 20.29 8.28
N VAL A 166 -10.71 20.29 7.38
CA VAL A 166 -10.99 20.51 5.97
C VAL A 166 -11.67 19.23 5.48
N THR A 167 -12.90 19.35 5.01
CA THR A 167 -13.64 18.24 4.41
C THR A 167 -12.77 17.59 3.32
N GLU A 168 -12.62 16.26 3.38
CA GLU A 168 -11.74 15.47 2.51
C GLU A 168 -11.77 15.80 1.00
N PRO A 169 -12.88 16.24 0.36
CA PRO A 169 -12.87 16.51 -1.08
C PRO A 169 -11.93 17.65 -1.54
N ALA A 170 -11.64 18.63 -0.68
CA ALA A 170 -10.84 19.80 -1.06
C ALA A 170 -9.32 19.53 -1.04
N ILE A 171 -8.89 18.42 -0.45
CA ILE A 171 -7.48 18.01 -0.31
C ILE A 171 -7.21 16.68 -1.06
N SER A 172 -8.26 16.07 -1.60
CA SER A 172 -8.17 14.95 -2.52
C SER A 172 -7.89 15.40 -3.95
N VAL A 173 -7.55 14.43 -4.81
CA VAL A 173 -7.42 14.63 -6.25
C VAL A 173 -8.75 15.18 -6.82
N PRO A 174 -8.73 16.26 -7.62
CA PRO A 174 -9.94 16.84 -8.19
C PRO A 174 -10.62 15.84 -9.14
N GLU A 175 -11.95 15.92 -9.26
CA GLU A 175 -12.73 15.08 -10.20
C GLU A 175 -12.33 15.27 -11.66
N THR A 176 -11.63 16.37 -11.98
CA THR A 176 -11.10 16.67 -13.31
C THR A 176 -9.76 16.02 -13.61
N ALA A 177 -9.20 15.22 -12.70
CA ALA A 177 -7.97 14.48 -12.96
C ALA A 177 -8.11 13.55 -14.18
N PRO A 178 -7.01 13.28 -14.92
CA PRO A 178 -7.05 12.54 -16.18
C PRO A 178 -7.26 11.02 -16.01
N PHE A 179 -7.74 10.57 -14.85
CA PHE A 179 -8.03 9.18 -14.54
C PHE A 179 -9.24 9.10 -13.61
N LYS A 180 -9.94 7.96 -13.65
CA LYS A 180 -11.07 7.69 -12.75
C LYS A 180 -10.56 7.17 -11.42
N LEU A 181 -11.04 7.74 -10.34
CA LEU A 181 -10.68 7.37 -8.97
C LEU A 181 -11.89 6.72 -8.28
N VAL A 182 -11.71 5.51 -7.77
CA VAL A 182 -12.65 4.91 -6.81
C VAL A 182 -12.45 5.64 -5.49
N ARG A 183 -13.34 6.60 -5.22
CA ARG A 183 -13.30 7.44 -4.04
C ARG A 183 -13.36 6.62 -2.75
N ARG A 184 -12.88 7.17 -1.65
CA ARG A 184 -12.97 6.58 -0.30
C ARG A 184 -14.36 6.07 0.04
N SER A 185 -15.40 6.85 -0.26
CA SER A 185 -16.80 6.42 -0.08
C SER A 185 -17.20 5.24 -0.98
N GLY A 186 -16.65 5.15 -2.19
CA GLY A 186 -16.95 4.09 -3.16
C GLY A 186 -16.44 2.71 -2.75
N TRP A 187 -15.37 2.65 -1.95
CA TRP A 187 -14.88 1.40 -1.34
C TRP A 187 -15.17 1.30 0.16
N GLN A 188 -16.01 2.20 0.71
CA GLN A 188 -16.46 2.22 2.11
C GLN A 188 -15.31 2.36 3.12
N ALA A 189 -14.40 3.29 2.84
CA ALA A 189 -13.29 3.63 3.73
C ALA A 189 -13.77 3.98 5.14
N GLN A 190 -13.05 3.48 6.14
CA GLN A 190 -13.14 4.01 7.49
C GLN A 190 -12.52 5.41 7.55
N PRO A 191 -12.97 6.29 8.46
CA PRO A 191 -12.31 7.57 8.68
C PRO A 191 -10.89 7.36 9.24
N PRO A 192 -9.99 8.34 9.08
CA PRO A 192 -8.72 8.31 9.78
C PRO A 192 -8.93 8.33 11.30
N THR A 193 -8.06 7.64 12.04
CA THR A 193 -8.16 7.56 13.51
C THR A 193 -7.71 8.83 14.22
N GLN A 194 -6.96 9.69 13.53
CA GLN A 194 -6.39 10.96 14.01
C GLN A 194 -6.27 11.97 12.85
N LEU A 195 -5.88 13.20 13.15
CA LEU A 195 -5.60 14.21 12.12
C LEU A 195 -4.29 13.91 11.38
N TYR A 196 -4.29 14.10 10.06
CA TYR A 196 -3.09 13.98 9.24
C TYR A 196 -2.12 15.14 9.45
N THR A 197 -0.83 14.85 9.25
CA THR A 197 0.19 15.85 8.95
C THR A 197 0.13 16.20 7.47
N TRP A 198 0.21 17.48 7.13
CA TRP A 198 0.15 17.95 5.75
C TRP A 198 1.54 18.15 5.14
N HIS A 199 1.70 17.82 3.87
CA HIS A 199 2.92 18.00 3.09
C HIS A 199 2.65 18.66 1.73
N GLU A 200 3.73 18.98 1.00
CA GLU A 200 3.69 19.32 -0.41
C GLU A 200 4.37 18.19 -1.21
N PRO A 201 3.70 17.54 -2.16
CA PRO A 201 4.30 16.46 -2.96
C PRO A 201 5.47 16.93 -3.83
N TYR A 202 6.58 16.21 -3.81
CA TYR A 202 7.71 16.44 -4.71
C TYR A 202 8.38 15.15 -5.21
N PHE A 203 7.95 13.97 -4.76
CA PHE A 203 8.35 12.67 -5.31
C PHE A 203 7.31 11.60 -5.05
N PHE A 204 7.47 10.43 -5.67
CA PHE A 204 6.57 9.30 -5.47
C PHE A 204 7.30 7.96 -5.48
N THR A 205 6.69 6.99 -4.81
CA THR A 205 7.25 5.66 -4.58
C THR A 205 6.30 4.56 -5.05
N LEU A 206 6.82 3.61 -5.83
CA LEU A 206 6.14 2.38 -6.26
C LEU A 206 6.22 1.30 -5.18
N HIS A 207 5.06 0.77 -4.81
CA HIS A 207 4.89 -0.33 -3.88
C HIS A 207 4.12 -1.50 -4.51
N HIS A 208 4.18 -2.65 -3.85
CA HIS A 208 3.12 -3.63 -3.90
C HIS A 208 2.50 -3.81 -2.52
N THR A 209 1.40 -4.56 -2.40
CA THR A 209 0.84 -4.90 -1.08
C THR A 209 1.47 -6.15 -0.46
N GLN A 210 2.25 -6.92 -1.23
CA GLN A 210 2.70 -8.28 -0.86
C GLN A 210 1.51 -9.14 -0.38
N GLY A 211 0.34 -8.90 -0.96
CA GLY A 211 -0.94 -9.39 -0.48
C GLY A 211 -1.66 -10.27 -1.49
N ASN A 212 -2.96 -10.37 -1.31
CA ASN A 212 -3.82 -11.11 -2.23
C ASN A 212 -3.85 -10.41 -3.60
N TYR A 213 -3.97 -11.19 -4.68
CA TYR A 213 -4.15 -10.68 -6.03
C TYR A 213 -5.64 -10.75 -6.42
N PRO A 214 -6.38 -9.63 -6.34
CA PRO A 214 -7.81 -9.64 -6.57
C PRO A 214 -8.13 -9.86 -8.05
N ARG A 215 -9.11 -10.74 -8.33
CA ARG A 215 -9.57 -11.07 -9.70
C ARG A 215 -10.90 -10.42 -10.08
N THR A 216 -11.60 -9.83 -9.12
CA THR A 216 -12.85 -9.11 -9.34
C THR A 216 -12.79 -7.77 -8.61
N TYR A 217 -13.66 -6.85 -8.99
CA TYR A 217 -13.78 -5.54 -8.35
C TYR A 217 -14.10 -5.66 -6.86
N GLU A 218 -15.02 -6.55 -6.49
CA GLU A 218 -15.41 -6.79 -5.10
C GLU A 218 -14.25 -7.35 -4.27
N ALA A 219 -13.45 -8.23 -4.87
CA ALA A 219 -12.23 -8.73 -4.23
C ALA A 219 -11.19 -7.62 -4.06
N ALA A 220 -11.06 -6.70 -5.02
CA ALA A 220 -10.17 -5.55 -4.91
C ALA A 220 -10.64 -4.59 -3.80
N VAL A 221 -11.93 -4.25 -3.75
CA VAL A 221 -12.52 -3.47 -2.65
C VAL A 221 -12.24 -4.12 -1.30
N SER A 222 -12.46 -5.43 -1.18
CA SER A 222 -12.20 -6.16 0.06
C SER A 222 -10.72 -6.18 0.45
N GLU A 223 -9.79 -6.25 -0.50
CA GLU A 223 -8.34 -6.17 -0.21
C GLU A 223 -7.95 -4.76 0.24
N VAL A 224 -8.47 -3.70 -0.40
CA VAL A 224 -8.20 -2.31 0.03
C VAL A 224 -8.73 -2.06 1.45
N GLN A 225 -9.92 -2.57 1.77
CA GLN A 225 -10.48 -2.52 3.13
C GLN A 225 -9.62 -3.30 4.14
N PHE A 226 -9.12 -4.48 3.76
CA PHE A 226 -8.19 -5.23 4.58
C PHE A 226 -6.89 -4.46 4.83
N VAL A 227 -6.31 -3.84 3.80
CA VAL A 227 -5.08 -3.05 3.93
C VAL A 227 -5.28 -1.85 4.85
N GLN A 228 -6.40 -1.14 4.75
CA GLN A 228 -6.73 -0.06 5.69
C GLN A 228 -6.84 -0.57 7.13
N ASP A 229 -7.59 -1.66 7.34
CA ASP A 229 -7.81 -2.24 8.65
C ASP A 229 -6.52 -2.76 9.30
N TYR A 230 -5.67 -3.44 8.51
CA TYR A 230 -4.35 -3.88 8.93
C TYR A 230 -3.48 -2.70 9.38
N HIS A 231 -3.42 -1.63 8.60
CA HIS A 231 -2.66 -0.44 8.95
C HIS A 231 -3.20 0.24 10.22
N GLN A 232 -4.50 0.48 10.32
CA GLN A 232 -5.07 1.19 11.47
C GLN A 232 -5.03 0.35 12.76
N HIS A 233 -5.44 -0.92 12.70
CA HIS A 233 -5.67 -1.72 13.90
C HIS A 233 -4.49 -2.63 14.27
N ALA A 234 -3.74 -3.14 13.28
CA ALA A 234 -2.57 -3.97 13.57
C ALA A 234 -1.31 -3.11 13.76
N LYS A 235 -1.03 -2.21 12.80
CA LYS A 235 0.14 -1.30 12.85
C LYS A 235 -0.07 -0.05 13.72
N GLY A 236 -1.32 0.38 13.95
CA GLY A 236 -1.62 1.57 14.75
C GLY A 236 -1.42 2.88 13.99
N TRP A 237 -1.49 2.83 12.66
CA TRP A 237 -1.40 3.97 11.77
C TRP A 237 -2.70 4.79 11.78
N ILE A 238 -2.61 6.05 11.36
CA ILE A 238 -3.73 6.98 11.28
C ILE A 238 -4.77 6.46 10.27
N ASP A 239 -4.29 5.94 9.15
CA ASP A 239 -5.10 5.44 8.03
C ASP A 239 -4.26 4.48 7.15
N ILE A 240 -4.86 3.96 6.07
CA ILE A 240 -4.14 3.27 5.00
C ILE A 240 -2.86 4.03 4.61
N GLY A 241 -1.71 3.36 4.52
CA GLY A 241 -0.42 4.05 4.38
C GLY A 241 -0.16 4.71 3.02
N TYR A 242 -0.90 4.32 1.98
CA TYR A 242 -0.70 4.76 0.59
C TYR A 242 -1.69 5.86 0.18
N HIS A 243 -1.37 6.57 -0.89
CA HIS A 243 -2.25 7.60 -1.47
C HIS A 243 -3.10 6.99 -2.60
N PHE A 244 -2.54 6.03 -3.34
CA PHE A 244 -3.25 5.29 -4.38
C PHE A 244 -2.97 3.80 -4.26
N LEU A 245 -3.99 2.99 -4.52
CA LEU A 245 -3.85 1.55 -4.72
C LEU A 245 -4.41 1.19 -6.10
N VAL A 246 -3.71 0.36 -6.85
CA VAL A 246 -4.10 -0.03 -8.21
C VAL A 246 -4.31 -1.53 -8.28
N ASP A 247 -5.52 -1.95 -8.68
CA ASP A 247 -5.82 -3.36 -8.87
C ASP A 247 -5.38 -3.89 -10.25
N PRO A 248 -5.43 -5.21 -10.48
CA PRO A 248 -5.07 -5.79 -11.77
C PRO A 248 -5.98 -5.40 -12.94
N ALA A 249 -7.18 -4.90 -12.68
CA ALA A 249 -8.11 -4.41 -13.70
C ALA A 249 -7.84 -2.93 -14.06
N GLY A 250 -6.91 -2.26 -13.37
CA GLY A 250 -6.60 -0.84 -13.55
C GLY A 250 -7.53 0.10 -12.78
N ASN A 251 -8.32 -0.39 -11.83
CA ASN A 251 -9.05 0.49 -10.94
C ASN A 251 -8.07 1.17 -9.97
N ILE A 252 -8.16 2.49 -9.87
CA ILE A 252 -7.35 3.29 -8.93
C ILE A 252 -8.22 3.58 -7.72
N PHE A 253 -7.85 3.09 -6.56
CA PHE A 253 -8.51 3.34 -5.29
C PHE A 253 -7.83 4.50 -4.56
N GLU A 254 -8.64 5.43 -4.07
CA GLU A 254 -8.19 6.56 -3.25
C GLU A 254 -7.80 6.08 -1.85
N GLY A 255 -6.55 6.32 -1.46
CA GLY A 255 -6.04 6.11 -0.10
C GLY A 255 -6.10 7.40 0.73
N ARG A 256 -4.96 7.81 1.30
CA ARG A 256 -4.83 9.12 1.96
C ARG A 256 -5.03 10.28 0.97
N PRO A 257 -5.56 11.44 1.42
CA PRO A 257 -5.56 12.66 0.63
C PRO A 257 -4.15 12.99 0.12
N ILE A 258 -4.04 13.55 -1.09
CA ILE A 258 -2.74 13.71 -1.76
C ILE A 258 -1.79 14.69 -1.06
N LEU A 259 -2.32 15.61 -0.24
CA LEU A 259 -1.50 16.53 0.55
C LEU A 259 -1.27 16.04 1.99
N ALA A 260 -1.81 14.89 2.38
CA ALA A 260 -1.54 14.28 3.68
C ALA A 260 -0.28 13.42 3.59
N GLU A 261 0.58 13.47 4.61
CA GLU A 261 1.72 12.57 4.67
C GLU A 261 1.27 11.10 4.67
N GLY A 262 1.97 10.32 3.85
CA GLY A 262 1.87 8.87 3.83
C GLY A 262 2.41 8.20 5.09
N ALA A 263 2.23 6.89 5.18
CA ALA A 263 2.91 6.04 6.17
C ALA A 263 3.65 4.87 5.51
N HIS A 264 4.02 5.02 4.23
CA HIS A 264 4.45 3.91 3.37
C HIS A 264 5.97 3.74 3.24
N VAL A 265 6.78 4.77 3.52
CA VAL A 265 8.24 4.66 3.63
C VAL A 265 8.72 5.37 4.90
N VAL A 266 9.13 4.60 5.90
CA VAL A 266 9.68 5.13 7.15
C VAL A 266 10.80 6.14 6.86
N LYS A 267 10.73 7.32 7.50
CA LYS A 267 11.63 8.49 7.33
C LYS A 267 11.60 9.19 5.96
N HIS A 268 10.81 8.73 5.01
CA HIS A 268 10.68 9.32 3.68
C HIS A 268 9.22 9.58 3.28
N ASN A 269 8.31 9.75 4.24
CA ASN A 269 6.90 10.07 3.98
C ASN A 269 6.66 11.56 3.62
N PRO A 270 7.34 12.56 4.22
CA PRO A 270 7.15 13.96 3.83
C PRO A 270 7.44 14.17 2.34
N GLY A 271 6.51 14.82 1.63
CA GLY A 271 6.54 15.04 0.18
C GLY A 271 6.46 13.81 -0.74
N ASN A 272 6.21 12.61 -0.19
CA ASN A 272 6.24 11.35 -0.92
C ASN A 272 4.85 10.75 -1.15
N ILE A 273 4.46 10.63 -2.42
CA ILE A 273 3.22 9.96 -2.82
C ILE A 273 3.47 8.46 -2.99
N GLY A 274 2.74 7.65 -2.23
CA GLY A 274 2.79 6.19 -2.29
C GLY A 274 1.73 5.63 -3.24
N ILE A 275 2.17 4.88 -4.25
CA ILE A 275 1.29 4.17 -5.19
C ILE A 275 1.56 2.66 -5.05
N SER A 276 0.57 1.92 -4.56
CA SER A 276 0.71 0.48 -4.31
C SER A 276 -0.05 -0.36 -5.32
N ILE A 277 0.60 -1.33 -5.95
CA ILE A 277 -0.05 -2.29 -6.84
C ILE A 277 -0.54 -3.49 -6.01
N LEU A 278 -1.84 -3.81 -6.08
CA LEU A 278 -2.41 -4.91 -5.32
C LEU A 278 -1.88 -6.26 -5.82
N GLY A 279 -1.27 -7.03 -4.91
CA GLY A 279 -0.75 -8.36 -5.17
C GLY A 279 0.67 -8.56 -4.65
N ASN A 280 1.28 -9.67 -5.08
CA ASN A 280 2.65 -10.02 -4.77
C ASN A 280 3.46 -10.25 -6.07
N TYR A 281 4.57 -9.54 -6.17
CA TYR A 281 5.44 -9.47 -7.36
C TYR A 281 6.87 -9.88 -7.02
N HIS A 282 7.04 -10.65 -5.94
CA HIS A 282 8.31 -11.19 -5.50
C HIS A 282 8.29 -12.71 -5.60
N PRO A 283 9.22 -13.33 -6.39
CA PRO A 283 9.32 -14.77 -6.50
C PRO A 283 9.36 -15.48 -5.13
N PRO A 284 8.70 -16.64 -5.00
CA PRO A 284 8.11 -17.45 -6.06
C PRO A 284 6.74 -16.97 -6.56
N VAL A 285 6.13 -15.95 -5.95
CA VAL A 285 4.87 -15.39 -6.45
C VAL A 285 5.15 -14.29 -7.45
N SER A 286 4.83 -14.56 -8.70
CA SER A 286 4.97 -13.62 -9.80
C SER A 286 3.59 -13.28 -10.35
N ASN A 287 2.82 -12.47 -9.61
CA ASN A 287 1.56 -11.98 -10.14
C ASN A 287 1.79 -11.11 -11.39
N GLN A 288 0.80 -11.11 -12.28
CA GLN A 288 0.90 -10.36 -13.52
C GLN A 288 0.74 -8.86 -13.24
N PHE A 289 1.71 -8.05 -13.66
CA PHE A 289 1.51 -6.61 -13.75
C PHE A 289 0.82 -6.34 -15.09
N THR A 290 -0.50 -6.15 -15.05
CA THR A 290 -1.33 -6.09 -16.25
C THR A 290 -1.13 -4.76 -16.99
N PRO A 291 -1.40 -4.72 -18.31
CA PRO A 291 -1.39 -3.46 -19.06
C PRO A 291 -2.34 -2.39 -18.50
N ALA A 292 -3.46 -2.80 -17.90
CA ALA A 292 -4.42 -1.88 -17.28
C ALA A 292 -3.87 -1.26 -15.98
N ALA A 293 -3.21 -2.05 -15.13
CA ALA A 293 -2.51 -1.56 -13.95
C ALA A 293 -1.34 -0.65 -14.33
N GLU A 294 -0.58 -1.00 -15.38
CA GLU A 294 0.50 -0.16 -15.92
C GLU A 294 -0.03 1.19 -16.42
N ALA A 295 -1.06 1.20 -17.27
CA ALA A 295 -1.66 2.42 -17.77
C ALA A 295 -2.16 3.33 -16.64
N SER A 296 -2.73 2.74 -15.59
CA SER A 296 -3.22 3.46 -14.42
C SER A 296 -2.09 4.06 -13.58
N PHE A 297 -1.03 3.29 -13.32
CA PHE A 297 0.17 3.78 -12.66
C PHE A 297 0.80 4.95 -13.44
N VAL A 298 0.92 4.81 -14.76
CA VAL A 298 1.46 5.87 -15.64
C VAL A 298 0.56 7.11 -15.63
N ALA A 299 -0.76 6.95 -15.64
CA ALA A 299 -1.71 8.08 -15.57
C ALA A 299 -1.55 8.87 -14.27
N VAL A 300 -1.44 8.19 -13.12
CA VAL A 300 -1.16 8.83 -11.82
C VAL A 300 0.22 9.49 -11.84
N GLY A 301 1.25 8.82 -12.33
CA GLY A 301 2.61 9.37 -12.42
C GLY A 301 2.70 10.63 -13.28
N ARG A 302 2.01 10.66 -14.43
CA ARG A 302 1.92 11.85 -15.30
C ARG A 302 1.19 13.00 -14.61
N TYR A 303 0.07 12.71 -13.96
CA TYR A 303 -0.63 13.73 -13.17
C TYR A 303 0.26 14.34 -12.09
N LEU A 304 1.05 13.52 -11.37
CA LEU A 304 1.99 14.00 -10.36
C LEU A 304 3.07 14.91 -10.96
N LYS A 305 3.68 14.47 -12.07
CA LYS A 305 4.67 15.23 -12.83
C LYS A 305 4.13 16.57 -13.34
N ASP A 306 2.91 16.58 -13.88
CA ASP A 306 2.33 17.77 -14.51
C ASP A 306 1.74 18.75 -13.51
N THR A 307 1.43 18.30 -12.28
CA THR A 307 0.78 19.11 -11.23
C THR A 307 1.75 19.59 -10.15
N TYR A 308 2.77 18.79 -9.80
CA TYR A 308 3.67 19.05 -8.68
C TYR A 308 5.14 19.16 -9.16
N ALA A 309 6.06 19.47 -8.26
CA ALA A 309 7.50 19.57 -8.56
C ALA A 309 8.18 18.19 -8.74
N VAL A 310 7.50 17.25 -9.41
CA VAL A 310 7.94 15.88 -9.65
C VAL A 310 8.63 15.81 -11.02
N ASN A 311 9.89 15.40 -11.02
CA ASN A 311 10.68 15.19 -12.24
C ASN A 311 11.19 13.75 -12.31
N VAL A 312 11.96 13.42 -13.35
CA VAL A 312 12.45 12.05 -13.57
C VAL A 312 13.26 11.47 -12.41
N SER A 313 14.01 12.28 -11.66
CA SER A 313 14.74 11.82 -10.48
C SER A 313 13.88 11.74 -9.22
N SER A 314 12.57 11.99 -9.34
CA SER A 314 11.58 11.98 -8.25
C SER A 314 10.73 10.69 -8.23
N PHE A 315 11.15 9.65 -8.96
CA PHE A 315 10.48 8.35 -8.97
C PHE A 315 11.36 7.25 -8.36
N TYR A 316 10.88 6.69 -7.24
CA TYR A 316 11.53 5.61 -6.52
C TYR A 316 10.66 4.35 -6.50
N ALA A 317 11.29 3.19 -6.39
CA ALA A 317 10.65 2.00 -5.85
C ALA A 317 10.92 1.96 -4.34
N HIS A 318 10.06 1.30 -3.55
CA HIS A 318 10.23 1.29 -2.09
C HIS A 318 11.64 0.84 -1.65
N ARG A 319 12.19 -0.22 -2.27
CA ARG A 319 13.56 -0.69 -2.02
C ARG A 319 14.69 0.27 -2.40
N ASP A 320 14.44 1.34 -3.17
CA ASP A 320 15.46 2.35 -3.50
C ASP A 320 15.78 3.24 -2.29
N ILE A 321 14.78 3.47 -1.42
CA ILE A 321 14.82 4.43 -0.31
C ILE A 321 14.42 3.81 1.04
N GLY A 322 14.10 2.52 1.05
CA GLY A 322 13.73 1.74 2.22
C GLY A 322 14.47 0.40 2.28
N ASN A 323 14.52 -0.21 3.45
CA ASN A 323 15.12 -1.54 3.65
C ASN A 323 14.03 -2.62 3.55
N THR A 324 13.66 -2.99 2.32
CA THR A 324 12.54 -3.88 2.03
C THR A 324 12.74 -4.55 0.66
N ASP A 325 12.07 -5.68 0.44
CA ASP A 325 11.98 -6.29 -0.88
C ASP A 325 10.83 -5.66 -1.72
N CYS A 326 9.97 -4.80 -1.16
CA CYS A 326 8.94 -4.10 -1.92
C CYS A 326 9.56 -3.21 -3.03
N PRO A 327 9.03 -3.18 -4.26
CA PRO A 327 7.75 -3.70 -4.73
C PRO A 327 7.79 -5.14 -5.28
N GLY A 328 8.80 -5.93 -4.93
CA GLY A 328 9.07 -7.24 -5.52
C GLY A 328 9.92 -7.14 -6.79
N ASP A 329 10.59 -8.24 -7.15
CA ASP A 329 11.60 -8.25 -8.21
C ASP A 329 10.98 -8.02 -9.59
N ASP A 330 9.80 -8.59 -9.83
CA ASP A 330 9.13 -8.53 -11.14
C ASP A 330 8.64 -7.12 -11.45
N LEU A 331 8.09 -6.44 -10.43
CA LEU A 331 7.58 -5.07 -10.55
C LEU A 331 8.73 -4.05 -10.52
N TYR A 332 9.77 -4.31 -9.74
CA TYR A 332 10.99 -3.50 -9.75
C TYR A 332 11.67 -3.50 -11.13
N ALA A 333 11.70 -4.65 -11.82
CA ALA A 333 12.23 -4.75 -13.18
C ALA A 333 11.48 -3.87 -14.20
N LYS A 334 10.22 -3.48 -13.92
CA LYS A 334 9.43 -2.58 -14.78
C LYS A 334 9.73 -1.09 -14.55
N LYS A 335 10.43 -0.75 -13.46
CA LYS A 335 10.63 0.65 -13.02
C LYS A 335 11.18 1.55 -14.13
N THR A 336 12.22 1.11 -14.86
CA THR A 336 12.82 1.91 -15.95
C THR A 336 11.83 2.19 -17.08
N GLY A 337 11.04 1.19 -17.48
CA GLY A 337 10.00 1.34 -18.50
C GLY A 337 8.89 2.29 -18.06
N LEU A 338 8.42 2.15 -16.81
CA LEU A 338 7.45 3.06 -16.21
C LEU A 338 7.95 4.50 -16.17
N SER A 339 9.21 4.70 -15.77
CA SER A 339 9.85 6.02 -15.76
C SER A 339 9.87 6.63 -17.17
N ALA A 340 10.22 5.84 -18.18
CA ALA A 340 10.20 6.32 -19.57
C ALA A 340 8.78 6.72 -20.01
N LEU A 341 7.76 5.91 -19.71
CA LEU A 341 6.36 6.20 -20.04
C LEU A 341 5.81 7.47 -19.37
N ILE A 342 6.29 7.82 -18.16
CA ILE A 342 5.84 8.99 -17.41
C ILE A 342 6.57 10.27 -17.86
N PHE A 343 7.89 10.19 -18.00
CA PHE A 343 8.73 11.39 -18.12
C PHE A 343 9.20 11.70 -19.54
N THR A 344 9.14 10.74 -20.47
CA THR A 344 9.48 11.03 -21.87
C THR A 344 8.42 11.97 -22.44
N PRO A 345 8.81 13.13 -23.01
CA PRO A 345 7.89 14.00 -23.72
C PRO A 345 7.18 13.16 -24.79
N GLN A 346 5.85 13.08 -24.72
CA GLN A 346 5.09 12.59 -25.86
C GLN A 346 4.98 13.74 -26.84
N ASP A 347 5.18 13.46 -28.13
CA ASP A 347 4.83 14.42 -29.16
C ASP A 347 3.38 14.82 -28.93
N LEU A 348 3.14 16.13 -28.78
CA LEU A 348 1.78 16.63 -28.81
C LEU A 348 1.17 16.12 -30.12
N PRO A 349 -0.05 15.54 -30.10
CA PRO A 349 -0.74 15.29 -31.36
C PRO A 349 -0.69 16.60 -32.13
N VAL A 350 -0.09 16.56 -33.33
CA VAL A 350 -0.07 17.71 -34.23
C VAL A 350 -1.51 18.24 -34.24
N PRO A 351 -1.76 19.53 -33.93
CA PRO A 351 -3.10 20.07 -34.03
C PRO A 351 -3.63 19.67 -35.40
N VAL A 352 -4.67 18.83 -35.43
CA VAL A 352 -5.30 18.48 -36.69
C VAL A 352 -5.81 19.81 -37.21
N ASN A 353 -5.21 20.33 -38.28
CA ASN A 353 -5.76 21.54 -38.87
C ASN A 353 -7.20 21.18 -39.26
N PRO A 354 -8.20 22.03 -38.96
CA PRO A 354 -9.59 21.75 -39.33
C PRO A 354 -9.76 21.43 -40.83
N THR A 355 -8.82 21.86 -41.67
CA THR A 355 -8.73 21.58 -43.10
C THR A 355 -8.32 20.16 -43.47
N ASP A 356 -7.70 19.42 -42.55
CA ASP A 356 -7.22 18.04 -42.75
C ASP A 356 -8.24 16.99 -42.27
N ALA A 357 -9.37 17.45 -41.70
CA ALA A 357 -10.47 16.56 -41.35
C ALA A 357 -11.12 16.02 -42.64
N PRO A 358 -11.42 14.71 -42.72
CA PRO A 358 -12.19 14.17 -43.83
C PRO A 358 -13.53 14.90 -43.94
N PRO A 359 -14.08 15.10 -45.16
CA PRO A 359 -15.33 15.79 -45.35
C PRO A 359 -16.43 15.11 -44.53
N MET A 360 -17.22 15.91 -43.81
CA MET A 360 -18.34 15.40 -43.02
C MET A 360 -19.28 14.61 -43.92
N THR A 361 -19.69 13.44 -43.44
CA THR A 361 -20.79 12.71 -44.09
C THR A 361 -22.08 13.56 -44.04
N PRO A 362 -23.05 13.34 -44.95
CA PRO A 362 -24.33 14.05 -44.90
C PRO A 362 -25.05 13.97 -43.55
N ALA A 363 -24.88 12.86 -42.82
CA ALA A 363 -25.44 12.68 -41.48
C ALA A 363 -24.74 13.53 -40.42
N GLN A 364 -23.41 13.64 -40.49
CA GLN A 364 -22.62 14.49 -39.60
C GLN A 364 -22.88 15.97 -39.87
N GLN A 365 -22.97 16.37 -41.14
CA GLN A 365 -23.33 17.74 -41.52
C GLN A 365 -24.72 18.12 -40.98
N LYS A 366 -25.71 17.24 -41.17
CA LYS A 366 -27.07 17.47 -40.65
C LYS A 366 -27.09 17.61 -39.11
N SER A 367 -26.25 16.85 -38.42
CA SER A 367 -26.14 16.91 -36.95
C SER A 367 -25.49 18.21 -36.48
N LEU A 368 -24.46 18.68 -37.21
CA LEU A 368 -23.83 19.98 -36.94
C LEU A 368 -24.83 21.13 -37.18
N ASP A 369 -25.54 21.13 -38.31
CA ASP A 369 -26.54 22.16 -38.62
C ASP A 369 -27.66 22.21 -37.57
N GLN A 370 -28.04 21.06 -37.00
CA GLN A 370 -29.01 20.98 -35.91
C GLN A 370 -28.46 21.55 -34.61
N LEU A 371 -27.19 21.26 -34.30
CA LEU A 371 -26.52 21.79 -33.11
C LEU A 371 -26.35 23.31 -33.20
N GLU A 372 -25.95 23.83 -34.35
CA GLU A 372 -25.80 25.28 -34.58
C GLU A 372 -27.13 26.01 -34.47
N LYS A 373 -28.21 25.46 -35.05
CA LYS A 373 -29.57 25.99 -34.87
C LYS A 373 -30.01 26.00 -33.41
N TYR A 374 -29.67 24.96 -32.64
CA TYR A 374 -29.99 24.91 -31.22
C TYR A 374 -29.21 25.95 -30.41
N LEU A 375 -27.95 26.18 -30.75
CA LEU A 375 -27.07 27.13 -30.04
C LEU A 375 -27.37 28.60 -30.40
N THR A 376 -27.90 28.87 -31.60
CA THR A 376 -28.25 30.22 -32.06
C THR A 376 -29.67 30.66 -31.70
N GLN A 377 -30.46 29.78 -31.08
CA GLN A 377 -31.81 30.06 -30.56
C GLN A 377 -31.83 30.48 -29.08
N LYS A 378 -30.68 30.89 -28.51
CA LYS A 378 -30.58 31.47 -27.15
C LYS A 378 -30.25 32.95 -27.17
#